data_AF-A0A0Q0VSC3-F1
#
_entry.id   AF-A0A0Q0VSC3-F1
#
_cell.length_a   1.000
_cell.length_b   1.000
_cell.length_c   1.000
_cell.angle_alpha   90.00
_cell.angle_beta   90.00
_cell.angle_gamma   90.00
#
_symmetry.space_group_name_H-M   'P 1'
#
loop_
_entity.id
_entity.type
_entity.pdbx_description
1 polymer ?
#
loop_
_entity_poly.entity_id
_entity_poly.type
_entity_poly.pdbx_seq_one_letter_code
_entity_poly.pdbx_strand_id
1 'polypeptide(L)'
;MENKGLDQVIFAINRFPRKLSTAEGKFLKRSFELILDKTVKDIDAKSLRYYYKKEVKGITYLLAEEYLFRDRETHLDINHAITVNYYLNKIADSI
;
A
#
# COMPACT_ATOMS: atom_id res chain seq x y z
N MET A 1 18.75 -10.39 -11.60
CA MET A 1 19.29 -9.04 -11.29
C MET A 1 18.72 -8.61 -9.95
N GLU A 2 19.58 -8.52 -8.94
CA GLU A 2 19.19 -8.21 -7.56
C GLU A 2 18.53 -6.83 -7.45
N ASN A 3 17.41 -6.75 -6.73
CA ASN A 3 16.68 -5.53 -6.40
C ASN A 3 17.47 -4.62 -5.43
N LYS A 4 18.69 -4.22 -5.79
CA LYS A 4 19.60 -3.44 -4.91
C LYS A 4 19.01 -2.10 -4.45
N GLY A 5 17.96 -1.58 -5.12
CA GLY A 5 17.23 -0.37 -4.68
C GLY A 5 16.06 -0.62 -3.72
N LEU A 6 15.39 -1.78 -3.78
CA LEU A 6 14.17 -2.03 -2.99
C LEU A 6 14.49 -2.15 -1.49
N ASP A 7 15.47 -2.99 -1.19
CA ASP A 7 15.94 -3.25 0.17
C ASP A 7 16.43 -1.96 0.83
N GLN A 8 17.20 -1.13 0.10
CA GLN A 8 17.68 0.15 0.63
C GLN A 8 16.54 1.09 0.99
N VAL A 9 15.50 1.17 0.16
CA VAL A 9 14.32 2.00 0.43
C VAL A 9 13.55 1.49 1.64
N ILE A 10 13.30 0.18 1.74
CA ILE A 10 12.54 -0.41 2.85
C ILE A 10 13.32 -0.31 4.17
N PHE A 11 14.62 -0.60 4.18
CA PHE A 11 15.45 -0.55 5.39
C PHE A 11 15.78 0.87 5.86
N ALA A 12 15.67 1.88 4.98
CA ALA A 12 15.77 3.29 5.39
C ALA A 12 14.56 3.76 6.22
N ILE A 13 13.46 2.99 6.26
CA ILE A 13 12.25 3.32 7.00
C ILE A 13 12.39 2.82 8.43
N ASN A 14 12.51 3.76 9.38
CA ASN A 14 12.69 3.49 10.80
C ASN A 14 11.38 3.55 11.63
N ARG A 15 10.26 3.90 11.01
CA ARG A 15 8.95 4.02 11.67
C ARG A 15 7.84 3.45 10.79
N PHE A 16 6.97 2.64 11.39
CA PHE A 16 5.81 2.03 10.74
C PHE A 16 4.56 2.27 11.61
N PRO A 17 3.35 2.44 11.00
CA PRO A 17 3.12 2.57 9.56
C PRO A 17 3.69 3.90 9.02
N ARG A 18 4.20 3.88 7.80
CA ARG A 18 4.72 5.08 7.11
C ARG A 18 3.86 5.43 5.91
N LYS A 19 3.38 6.67 5.85
CA LYS A 19 2.84 7.24 4.62
C LYS A 19 3.99 7.48 3.65
N LEU A 20 3.84 6.98 2.42
CA LEU A 20 4.79 7.14 1.34
C LEU A 20 4.36 8.28 0.41
N SER A 21 5.32 8.89 -0.28
CA SER A 21 5.01 9.67 -1.47
C SER A 21 4.43 8.77 -2.56
N THR A 22 3.68 9.36 -3.50
CA THR A 22 3.14 8.63 -4.66
C THR A 22 4.23 7.94 -5.49
N ALA A 23 5.40 8.56 -5.60
CA ALA A 23 6.54 7.99 -6.32
C ALA A 23 7.10 6.75 -5.62
N GLU A 24 7.36 6.83 -4.30
CA GLU A 24 7.81 5.70 -3.49
C GLU A 24 6.79 4.56 -3.52
N GLY A 25 5.51 4.87 -3.34
CA GLY A 25 4.43 3.88 -3.35
C GLY A 25 4.33 3.12 -4.68
N LYS A 26 4.36 3.84 -5.81
CA LYS A 26 4.38 3.24 -7.16
C LYS A 26 5.64 2.41 -7.40
N PHE A 27 6.79 2.88 -6.91
CA PHE A 27 8.05 2.14 -7.02
C PHE A 27 7.98 0.81 -6.26
N LEU A 28 7.57 0.82 -4.98
CA LEU A 28 7.44 -0.38 -4.17
C LEU A 28 6.39 -1.35 -4.72
N LYS A 29 5.20 -0.84 -5.12
CA LYS A 29 4.10 -1.66 -5.65
C LYS A 29 4.54 -2.60 -6.77
N ARG A 30 5.47 -2.18 -7.64
CA ARG A 30 5.98 -3.01 -8.76
C ARG A 30 6.68 -4.29 -8.32
N SER A 31 7.13 -4.37 -7.06
CA SER A 31 7.87 -5.52 -6.53
C SER A 31 7.10 -6.29 -5.45
N PHE A 32 5.89 -5.83 -5.09
CA PHE A 32 5.02 -6.47 -4.12
C PHE A 32 3.95 -7.29 -4.85
N GLU A 33 3.53 -8.39 -4.23
CA GLU A 33 2.48 -9.26 -4.73
C GLU A 33 1.12 -8.78 -4.20
N LEU A 34 0.12 -8.65 -5.06
CA LEU A 34 -1.24 -8.32 -4.62
C LEU A 34 -1.82 -9.49 -3.82
N ILE A 35 -2.24 -9.22 -2.58
CA ILE A 35 -2.80 -10.25 -1.69
C ILE A 35 -4.26 -10.01 -1.34
N LEU A 36 -4.76 -8.79 -1.53
CA LEU A 36 -6.17 -8.46 -1.31
C LEU A 36 -6.59 -7.31 -2.21
N ASP A 37 -7.59 -7.57 -3.03
CA ASP A 37 -8.02 -6.67 -4.10
C ASP A 37 -9.09 -5.66 -3.66
N LYS A 38 -9.83 -5.92 -2.57
CA LYS A 38 -10.83 -4.96 -2.11
C LYS A 38 -11.23 -5.16 -0.65
N THR A 39 -10.96 -4.16 0.17
CA THR A 39 -11.72 -3.90 1.40
C THR A 39 -12.47 -2.60 1.21
N VAL A 40 -13.80 -2.67 1.08
CA VAL A 40 -14.65 -1.49 1.25
C VAL A 40 -14.76 -1.30 2.76
N LYS A 41 -14.39 -0.12 3.28
CA LYS A 41 -14.63 0.19 4.69
C LYS A 41 -16.15 0.36 4.86
N ASP A 42 -16.80 -0.65 5.40
CA ASP A 42 -18.26 -0.84 5.42
C ASP A 42 -19.05 0.11 6.37
N ILE A 43 -18.57 1.33 6.55
CA ILE A 43 -19.26 2.39 7.30
C ILE A 43 -19.29 3.72 6.51
N ASP A 44 -18.42 3.86 5.50
CA ASP A 44 -18.34 5.02 4.61
C ASP A 44 -17.73 4.54 3.30
N ALA A 45 -18.52 4.40 2.25
CA ALA A 45 -18.10 3.98 0.90
C ALA A 45 -17.20 5.04 0.21
N LYS A 46 -16.17 5.53 0.88
CA LYS A 46 -15.34 6.69 0.51
C LYS A 46 -13.90 6.31 0.15
N SER A 47 -13.53 5.05 0.33
CA SER A 47 -12.23 4.56 -0.10
C SER A 47 -12.25 3.13 -0.62
N LEU A 48 -11.39 2.89 -1.61
CA LEU A 48 -11.02 1.55 -2.08
C LEU A 48 -9.59 1.29 -1.69
N ARG A 49 -9.34 0.12 -1.11
CA ARG A 49 -8.00 -0.26 -0.66
C ARG A 49 -7.58 -1.61 -1.22
N TYR A 50 -6.38 -1.61 -1.77
CA TYR A 50 -5.65 -2.78 -2.26
C TYR A 50 -4.47 -3.01 -1.32
N TYR A 51 -4.20 -4.27 -0.98
CA TYR A 51 -3.06 -4.65 -0.17
C TYR A 51 -2.12 -5.55 -0.94
N TYR A 52 -0.83 -5.22 -0.85
CA TYR A 52 0.25 -5.97 -1.46
C TYR A 52 1.21 -6.44 -0.37
N LYS A 53 1.77 -7.63 -0.53
CA LYS A 53 2.74 -8.25 0.39
C LYS A 53 4.10 -8.37 -0.27
N LYS A 54 5.15 -8.20 0.53
CA LYS A 54 6.51 -8.58 0.14
C LYS A 54 7.28 -9.04 1.34
N GLU A 55 7.96 -10.18 1.20
CA GLU A 55 8.98 -10.60 2.15
C GLU A 55 10.35 -10.09 1.70
N VAL A 56 11.08 -9.48 2.62
CA VAL A 56 12.46 -9.04 2.42
C VAL A 56 13.28 -9.45 3.65
N LYS A 57 14.25 -10.35 3.45
CA LYS A 57 15.12 -10.89 4.52
C LYS A 57 14.34 -11.45 5.72
N GLY A 58 13.30 -12.24 5.45
CA GLY A 58 12.46 -12.84 6.51
C GLY A 58 11.55 -11.87 7.24
N ILE A 59 11.38 -10.63 6.75
CA ILE A 59 10.45 -9.65 7.30
C ILE A 59 9.32 -9.46 6.29
N THR A 60 8.08 -9.63 6.74
CA THR A 60 6.89 -9.34 5.94
C THR A 60 6.55 -7.85 5.98
N TYR A 61 6.41 -7.25 4.80
CA TYR A 61 5.91 -5.90 4.60
C TYR A 61 4.57 -5.92 3.89
N LEU A 62 3.67 -5.01 4.30
CA LEU A 62 2.40 -4.75 3.63
C LEU A 62 2.39 -3.34 3.08
N LEU A 63 2.11 -3.22 1.79
CA LEU A 63 1.82 -1.96 1.13
C LEU A 63 0.30 -1.83 0.96
N ALA A 64 -0.30 -0.80 1.55
CA ALA A 64 -1.68 -0.42 1.28
C ALA A 64 -1.70 0.70 0.22
N GLU A 65 -2.48 0.51 -0.83
CA GLU A 65 -2.82 1.51 -1.83
C GLU A 65 -4.29 1.89 -1.64
N GLU A 66 -4.53 3.13 -1.23
CA GLU A 66 -5.85 3.63 -0.88
C GLU A 66 -6.29 4.74 -1.84
N TYR A 67 -7.35 4.50 -2.57
CA TYR A 67 -8.02 5.47 -3.43
C TYR A 67 -9.12 6.16 -2.62
N LEU A 68 -9.14 7.50 -2.62
CA LEU A 68 -10.21 8.29 -1.98
C LEU A 68 -11.12 8.93 -3.03
N PHE A 69 -12.40 9.00 -2.70
CA PHE A 69 -13.49 9.45 -3.57
C PHE A 69 -14.17 10.70 -3.01
N ARG A 70 -14.95 11.40 -3.85
CA ARG A 70 -15.75 12.54 -3.38
C ARG A 70 -16.93 12.07 -2.56
N ASP A 71 -17.42 12.93 -1.68
CA ASP A 71 -18.69 12.68 -1.02
C ASP A 71 -19.80 12.57 -2.09
N ARG A 72 -20.62 11.51 -1.99
CA ARG A 72 -21.73 11.13 -2.89
C ARG A 72 -21.34 10.37 -4.17
N GLU A 73 -20.10 9.88 -4.29
CA GLU A 73 -19.74 8.94 -5.36
C GLU A 73 -20.52 7.62 -5.18
N THR A 74 -21.44 7.32 -6.09
CA THR A 74 -22.27 6.10 -6.02
C THR A 74 -21.54 4.87 -6.53
N HIS A 75 -20.48 5.05 -7.31
CA HIS A 75 -19.69 4.01 -7.94
C HIS A 75 -18.20 4.29 -7.69
N LEU A 76 -17.53 3.37 -6.99
CA LEU A 76 -16.10 3.48 -6.72
C LEU A 76 -15.30 2.90 -7.89
N ASP A 77 -14.87 3.77 -8.79
CA ASP A 77 -13.96 3.47 -9.91
C ASP A 77 -12.63 4.18 -9.68
N ILE A 78 -11.52 3.43 -9.60
CA ILE A 78 -10.17 4.00 -9.37
C ILE A 78 -9.80 5.15 -10.32
N ASN A 79 -10.37 5.21 -11.53
CA ASN A 79 -10.15 6.29 -12.50
C ASN A 79 -10.79 7.62 -12.06
N HIS A 80 -11.81 7.56 -11.19
CA HIS A 80 -12.50 8.71 -10.61
C HIS A 80 -11.99 9.07 -9.21
N ALA A 81 -10.99 8.36 -8.69
CA ALA A 81 -10.39 8.69 -7.40
C ALA A 81 -9.75 10.09 -7.44
N ILE A 82 -10.02 10.91 -6.43
CA ILE A 82 -9.42 12.25 -6.29
C ILE A 82 -7.94 12.12 -5.94
N THR A 83 -7.60 11.10 -5.16
CA THR A 83 -6.23 10.87 -4.70
C THR A 83 -5.97 9.39 -4.46
N VAL A 84 -4.70 9.04 -4.51
CA VAL A 84 -4.19 7.74 -4.10
C VAL A 84 -3.14 7.95 -3.01
N ASN A 85 -3.34 7.31 -1.87
CA ASN A 85 -2.39 7.27 -0.77
C ASN A 85 -1.71 5.91 -0.72
N TYR A 86 -0.43 5.92 -0.34
CA TYR A 86 0.33 4.69 -0.11
C TYR A 86 0.82 4.65 1.34
N TYR A 87 0.65 3.49 1.97
CA TYR A 87 1.11 3.25 3.34
C TYR A 87 1.90 1.95 3.39
N LEU A 88 3.12 2.01 3.91
CA LEU A 88 3.91 0.82 4.18
C LEU A 88 3.81 0.45 5.65
N ASN A 89 3.53 -0.81 5.91
CA ASN A 89 3.53 -1.40 7.23
C ASN A 89 4.54 -2.56 7.28
N LYS A 90 5.11 -2.78 8.47
CA LYS A 90 5.96 -3.92 8.76
C LYS A 90 5.16 -4.85 9.66
N ILE A 91 4.87 -6.05 9.20
CA ILE A 91 4.32 -7.08 10.07
C ILE A 91 5.52 -7.69 10.79
N ALA A 92 5.60 -7.45 12.10
CA ALA A 92 6.44 -8.29 12.93
C ALA A 92 5.71 -9.64 13.04
N ASP A 93 6.26 -10.68 12.43
CA ASP A 93 5.86 -12.04 12.77
C ASP A 93 6.12 -12.18 14.28
N SER A 94 5.04 -12.24 15.05
CA SER A 94 5.12 -12.66 16.45
C SER A 94 5.38 -14.16 16.38
N ILE A 95 6.58 -14.56 16.83
CA ILE A 95 6.93 -15.96 17.08
C ILE A 95 5.90 -16.56 18.04
#